data_AF-A0AAW1F585-F1
#
_entry.id   AF-A0AAW1F585-F1
#
_cell.length_a   1.000
_cell.length_b   1.000
_cell.length_c   1.000
_cell.angle_alpha   90.00
_cell.angle_beta   90.00
_cell.angle_gamma   90.00
#
_symmetry.space_group_name_H-M   'P 1'
#
loop_
_entity.id
_entity.type
_entity.pdbx_description
1 polymer ?
#
loop_
_entity_poly.entity_id
_entity_poly.type
_entity_poly.pdbx_seq_one_letter_code
_entity_poly.pdbx_strand_id
1 'polypeptide(L)'
;MRVFFDGNTAHVSGPIEAVEGLCGNPTDQSQNTTLNDEKNIEDGCDIQHNDTVDGTINCNLSTERCDLLKQPPFTACHNHIDPEPYVDACKDTLCKYPAVDGLNCQFMEAYAKSCSLKDNITLDDWRSTVNCSAVPQASCLDQYCSDHEFCGEKLGERSCLCRALFACKYKPTNALGEPTVCTENSATISLAGCLLQDKGIDYSVLHLNDPNCKGHMDNQTHMLTFSFDSSNTCGTEVSMNNSQILSKNTITVKNSSENGVITRHDQIQIDFSCLYTKPDIKSVAFRIKDRCVEGG
;
A
#
# COMPACT_ATOMS: atom_id res chain seq x y z
N MET A 1 -31.31 -9.41 -2.70
CA MET A 1 -29.89 -9.44 -3.09
C MET A 1 -29.05 -9.79 -1.86
N ARG A 2 -28.07 -10.67 -2.01
CA ARG A 2 -27.09 -11.03 -0.99
C ARG A 2 -25.71 -10.91 -1.63
N VAL A 3 -24.81 -10.20 -0.96
CA VAL A 3 -23.41 -10.08 -1.36
C VAL A 3 -22.59 -10.84 -0.34
N PHE A 4 -21.78 -11.78 -0.82
CA PHE A 4 -20.73 -12.41 -0.04
C PHE A 4 -19.41 -11.80 -0.48
N PHE A 5 -18.64 -11.26 0.46
CA PHE A 5 -17.32 -10.71 0.21
C PHE A 5 -16.37 -11.24 1.27
N ASP A 6 -15.27 -11.87 0.84
CA ASP A 6 -14.27 -12.47 1.73
C ASP A 6 -13.00 -11.63 1.89
N GLY A 7 -12.98 -10.42 1.30
CA GLY A 7 -11.80 -9.56 1.24
C GLY A 7 -11.10 -9.59 -0.13
N ASN A 8 -11.30 -10.65 -0.92
CA ASN A 8 -10.65 -10.87 -2.21
C ASN A 8 -11.64 -11.05 -3.35
N THR A 9 -12.73 -11.79 -3.10
CA THR A 9 -13.75 -12.12 -4.09
C THR A 9 -15.13 -11.71 -3.61
N ALA A 10 -15.95 -11.22 -4.54
CA ALA A 10 -17.33 -10.85 -4.30
C ALA A 10 -18.26 -11.76 -5.10
N HIS A 11 -19.14 -12.48 -4.39
CA HIS A 11 -20.22 -13.26 -5.00
C HIS A 11 -21.53 -12.55 -4.75
N VAL A 12 -22.21 -12.15 -5.82
CA VAL A 12 -23.52 -11.51 -5.77
C VAL A 12 -24.58 -12.53 -6.15
N SER A 13 -25.59 -12.68 -5.29
CA SER A 13 -26.75 -13.54 -5.57
C SER A 13 -28.05 -12.76 -5.35
N GLY A 14 -29.05 -12.99 -6.20
CA GLY A 14 -30.27 -12.19 -6.21
C GLY A 14 -31.37 -12.83 -7.04
N PRO A 15 -32.57 -12.21 -7.05
CA PRO A 15 -33.62 -12.61 -7.97
C PRO A 15 -33.15 -12.44 -9.43
N ILE A 16 -33.66 -13.30 -10.31
CA ILE A 16 -33.39 -13.25 -11.75
C ILE A 16 -34.24 -12.13 -12.35
N GLU A 17 -33.81 -10.90 -12.13
CA GLU A 17 -34.40 -9.70 -12.71
C GLU A 17 -33.39 -9.08 -13.68
N ALA A 18 -33.88 -8.46 -14.75
CA ALA A 18 -33.00 -7.74 -15.67
C ALA A 18 -32.28 -6.63 -14.89
N VAL A 19 -30.97 -6.77 -14.77
CA VAL A 19 -30.08 -5.80 -14.13
C VAL A 19 -29.03 -5.38 -15.14
N GLU A 20 -28.70 -4.09 -15.15
CA GLU A 20 -27.61 -3.53 -15.94
C GLU A 20 -26.35 -3.46 -15.07
N GLY A 21 -25.21 -3.83 -15.64
CA GLY A 21 -23.90 -3.75 -14.99
C GLY A 21 -22.95 -4.89 -15.36
N LEU A 22 -21.77 -4.89 -14.74
CA LEU A 22 -20.66 -5.79 -15.06
C LEU A 22 -20.95 -7.29 -14.82
N CYS A 23 -22.00 -7.62 -14.09
CA CYS A 23 -22.43 -9.01 -13.86
C CYS A 23 -23.28 -9.57 -15.02
N GLY A 24 -23.53 -8.78 -16.06
CA GLY A 24 -24.36 -9.16 -17.21
C GLY A 24 -25.85 -9.24 -16.88
N ASN A 25 -26.66 -9.61 -17.87
CA ASN A 25 -28.09 -9.79 -17.70
C ASN A 25 -28.42 -11.24 -17.27
N PRO A 26 -28.87 -11.48 -16.03
CA PRO A 26 -29.12 -12.83 -15.53
C PRO A 26 -30.32 -13.52 -16.21
N THR A 27 -31.13 -12.79 -16.99
CA THR A 27 -32.23 -13.35 -17.79
C THR A 27 -31.75 -13.97 -19.11
N ASP A 28 -30.53 -13.67 -19.54
CA ASP A 28 -29.93 -14.22 -20.76
C ASP A 28 -28.73 -15.11 -20.41
N GLN A 29 -28.98 -16.43 -20.37
CA GLN A 29 -27.93 -17.42 -20.09
C GLN A 29 -26.90 -17.58 -21.22
N SER A 30 -27.12 -16.95 -22.38
CA SER A 30 -26.20 -16.97 -23.52
C SER A 30 -25.24 -15.77 -23.54
N GLN A 31 -25.49 -14.76 -22.70
CA GLN A 31 -24.58 -13.64 -22.54
C GLN A 31 -23.32 -14.08 -21.80
N ASN A 32 -22.18 -14.04 -22.50
CA ASN A 32 -20.87 -13.98 -21.89
C ASN A 32 -20.44 -12.52 -21.86
N THR A 33 -20.54 -11.86 -20.71
CA THR A 33 -19.98 -10.51 -20.54
C THR A 33 -18.47 -10.63 -20.51
N THR A 34 -17.79 -10.20 -21.58
CA THR A 34 -16.33 -10.08 -21.54
C THR A 34 -15.94 -8.69 -21.05
N LEU A 35 -14.86 -8.62 -20.27
CA LEU A 35 -14.32 -7.34 -19.81
C LEU A 35 -13.96 -6.40 -20.97
N ASN A 36 -13.75 -6.94 -22.18
CA ASN A 36 -13.44 -6.15 -23.37
C ASN A 36 -14.67 -5.47 -23.98
N ASP A 37 -15.87 -6.04 -23.81
CA ASP A 37 -17.11 -5.45 -24.32
C ASP A 37 -17.53 -4.23 -23.47
N GLU A 38 -17.27 -4.27 -22.17
CA GLU A 38 -17.55 -3.21 -21.17
C GLU A 38 -16.49 -2.09 -21.15
N LYS A 39 -15.31 -2.28 -21.77
CA LYS A 39 -14.25 -1.26 -21.87
C LYS A 39 -14.59 -0.07 -22.79
N ASN A 40 -15.70 -0.12 -23.52
CA ASN A 40 -16.09 0.89 -24.50
C ASN A 40 -16.89 2.08 -23.92
N ILE A 41 -16.84 2.29 -22.60
CA ILE A 41 -17.44 3.49 -21.99
C ILE A 41 -16.48 4.67 -22.23
N GLU A 42 -16.92 5.67 -23.00
CA GLU A 42 -16.15 6.88 -23.39
C GLU A 42 -15.59 7.71 -22.21
N ASP A 43 -16.00 7.41 -20.98
CA ASP A 43 -15.58 8.05 -19.71
C ASP A 43 -15.04 7.03 -18.68
N GLY A 44 -14.79 5.79 -19.11
CA GLY A 44 -14.29 4.69 -18.28
C GLY A 44 -12.79 4.83 -17.99
N CYS A 45 -12.36 4.37 -16.82
CA CYS A 45 -10.95 4.39 -16.42
C CYS A 45 -10.08 3.77 -17.52
N ASP A 46 -9.24 4.57 -18.17
CA ASP A 46 -8.20 4.07 -19.06
C ASP A 46 -7.41 2.97 -18.35
N ILE A 47 -6.97 1.96 -19.09
CA ILE A 47 -5.94 1.04 -18.59
C ILE A 47 -4.66 1.88 -18.44
N GLN A 48 -4.50 2.49 -17.26
CA GLN A 48 -3.38 3.40 -16.99
C GLN A 48 -2.04 2.67 -16.91
N HIS A 49 -2.08 1.35 -16.71
CA HIS A 49 -0.91 0.52 -16.50
C HIS A 49 -1.00 -0.78 -17.30
N ASN A 50 -0.10 -0.94 -18.27
CA ASN A 50 0.16 -2.21 -18.93
C ASN A 50 1.39 -2.84 -18.26
N ASP A 51 1.14 -3.66 -17.25
CA ASP A 51 2.22 -4.28 -16.49
C ASP A 51 3.05 -5.20 -17.40
N THR A 52 4.34 -4.94 -17.48
CA THR A 52 5.27 -5.81 -18.18
C THR A 52 5.35 -7.15 -17.46
N VAL A 53 5.31 -8.25 -18.21
CA VAL A 53 5.48 -9.60 -17.66
C VAL A 53 6.76 -9.66 -16.83
N ASP A 54 6.63 -10.05 -15.56
CA ASP A 54 7.80 -10.31 -14.72
C ASP A 54 8.48 -11.59 -15.20
N GLY A 55 9.60 -11.43 -15.91
CA GLY A 55 10.37 -12.55 -16.48
C GLY A 55 11.00 -13.48 -15.45
N THR A 56 10.93 -13.17 -14.15
CA THR A 56 11.36 -14.08 -13.07
C THR A 56 10.29 -15.11 -12.70
N ILE A 57 9.04 -14.90 -13.13
CA ILE A 57 7.93 -15.81 -12.85
C ILE A 57 8.01 -17.04 -13.74
N ASN A 58 8.03 -18.22 -13.11
CA ASN A 58 7.93 -19.48 -13.81
C ASN A 58 6.46 -19.80 -14.12
N CYS A 59 5.98 -19.34 -15.27
CA CYS A 59 4.59 -19.56 -15.70
C CYS A 59 4.21 -21.05 -15.82
N ASN A 60 5.18 -21.96 -16.04
CA ASN A 60 4.87 -23.40 -16.04
C ASN A 60 4.44 -23.87 -14.65
N LEU A 61 5.16 -23.47 -13.59
CA LEU A 61 4.78 -23.81 -12.21
C LEU A 61 3.45 -23.16 -11.82
N SER A 62 3.21 -21.92 -12.22
CA SER A 62 1.92 -21.24 -12.02
C SER A 62 0.77 -22.00 -12.72
N THR A 63 1.00 -22.46 -13.95
CA THR A 63 0.04 -23.23 -14.75
C THR A 63 -0.30 -24.56 -14.08
N GLU A 64 0.72 -25.35 -13.69
CA GLU A 64 0.54 -26.62 -12.99
C GLU A 64 -0.29 -26.45 -11.71
N ARG A 65 -0.05 -25.37 -10.98
CA ARG A 65 -0.83 -25.04 -9.79
C ARG A 65 -2.28 -24.70 -10.11
N CYS A 66 -2.54 -23.85 -11.12
CA CYS A 66 -3.90 -23.49 -11.52
C CYS A 66 -4.69 -24.70 -12.00
N ASP A 67 -4.03 -25.66 -12.67
CA ASP A 67 -4.66 -26.90 -13.15
C ASP A 67 -5.08 -27.85 -12.02
N LEU A 68 -4.71 -27.60 -10.76
CA LEU A 68 -5.26 -28.34 -9.60
C LEU A 68 -6.79 -28.18 -9.48
N LEU A 69 -7.38 -27.09 -9.98
CA LEU A 69 -8.84 -26.92 -10.06
C LEU A 69 -9.52 -27.97 -10.94
N LYS A 70 -8.77 -28.62 -11.84
CA LYS A 70 -9.26 -29.70 -12.71
C LYS A 70 -9.11 -31.09 -12.05
N GLN A 71 -8.59 -31.16 -10.83
CA GLN A 71 -8.28 -32.41 -10.13
C GLN A 71 -9.15 -32.58 -8.87
N PRO A 72 -9.24 -33.80 -8.30
CA PRO A 72 -9.89 -33.99 -7.00
C PRO A 72 -9.24 -33.11 -5.91
N PRO A 73 -10.03 -32.55 -4.98
CA PRO A 73 -11.46 -32.80 -4.76
C PRO A 73 -12.40 -31.91 -5.60
N PHE A 74 -11.89 -30.95 -6.38
CA PHE A 74 -12.71 -30.00 -7.14
C PHE A 74 -13.60 -30.65 -8.21
N THR A 75 -13.24 -31.84 -8.67
CA THR A 75 -14.04 -32.64 -9.63
C THR A 75 -15.47 -32.90 -9.17
N ALA A 76 -15.74 -32.89 -7.86
CA ALA A 76 -17.10 -32.98 -7.33
C ALA A 76 -18.01 -31.82 -7.79
N CYS A 77 -17.43 -30.69 -8.20
CA CYS A 77 -18.17 -29.49 -8.60
C CYS A 77 -18.29 -29.29 -10.11
N HIS A 78 -17.51 -30.00 -10.93
CA HIS A 78 -17.37 -29.73 -12.36
C HIS A 78 -18.69 -29.81 -13.14
N ASN A 79 -19.63 -30.64 -12.68
CA ASN A 79 -20.96 -30.76 -13.30
C ASN A 79 -21.90 -29.58 -12.99
N HIS A 80 -21.51 -28.71 -12.06
CA HIS A 80 -22.32 -27.61 -11.53
C HIS A 80 -21.73 -26.24 -11.87
N ILE A 81 -20.39 -26.13 -11.81
CA ILE A 81 -19.62 -24.94 -12.14
C ILE A 81 -18.44 -25.34 -13.01
N ASP A 82 -18.36 -24.78 -14.22
CA ASP A 82 -17.22 -24.95 -15.12
C ASP A 82 -15.94 -24.37 -14.47
N PRO A 83 -14.88 -25.16 -14.28
CA PRO A 83 -13.63 -24.68 -13.71
C PRO A 83 -12.80 -23.83 -14.68
N GLU A 84 -13.03 -23.90 -16.00
CA GLU A 84 -12.12 -23.28 -16.98
C GLU A 84 -11.94 -21.76 -16.78
N PRO A 85 -13.01 -20.95 -16.55
CA PRO A 85 -12.84 -19.52 -16.33
C PRO A 85 -11.98 -19.17 -15.11
N TYR A 86 -12.00 -20.01 -14.06
CA TYR A 86 -11.18 -19.81 -12.86
C TYR A 86 -9.73 -20.23 -13.11
N VAL A 87 -9.52 -21.28 -13.89
CA VAL A 87 -8.19 -21.75 -14.31
C VAL A 87 -7.51 -20.70 -15.19
N ASP A 88 -8.23 -20.17 -16.17
CA ASP A 88 -7.72 -19.14 -17.08
C ASP A 88 -7.37 -17.86 -16.32
N ALA A 89 -8.28 -17.38 -15.47
CA ALA A 89 -8.02 -16.21 -14.63
C ALA A 89 -6.81 -16.43 -13.69
N CYS A 90 -6.66 -17.63 -13.13
CA CYS A 90 -5.51 -18.01 -12.31
C CYS A 90 -4.21 -17.95 -13.11
N LYS A 91 -4.17 -18.54 -14.32
CA LYS A 91 -2.97 -18.56 -15.19
C LYS A 91 -2.60 -17.16 -15.63
N ASP A 92 -3.56 -16.39 -16.12
CA ASP A 92 -3.36 -15.02 -16.58
C ASP A 92 -2.81 -14.11 -15.48
N THR A 93 -3.20 -14.37 -14.24
CA THR A 93 -2.75 -13.61 -13.07
C THR A 93 -1.40 -14.09 -12.57
N LEU A 94 -1.24 -15.38 -12.27
CA LEU A 94 -0.02 -15.94 -11.67
C LEU A 94 1.16 -16.07 -12.65
N CYS A 95 0.94 -15.88 -13.95
CA CYS A 95 2.03 -15.73 -14.92
C CYS A 95 2.51 -14.28 -15.07
N LYS A 96 1.79 -13.30 -14.50
CA LYS A 96 2.16 -11.87 -14.51
C LYS A 96 2.60 -11.37 -13.15
N TYR A 97 2.02 -11.91 -12.07
CA TYR A 97 2.28 -11.49 -10.70
C TYR A 97 2.81 -12.63 -9.84
N PRO A 98 3.77 -12.36 -8.95
CA PRO A 98 4.30 -13.38 -8.06
C PRO A 98 3.21 -13.88 -7.11
N ALA A 99 3.30 -15.17 -6.75
CA ALA A 99 2.40 -15.86 -5.83
C ALA A 99 2.63 -15.48 -4.35
N VAL A 100 2.59 -14.18 -4.04
CA VAL A 100 2.69 -13.63 -2.69
C VAL A 100 1.31 -13.40 -2.08
N ASP A 101 1.25 -13.17 -0.77
CA ASP A 101 0.04 -12.75 -0.04
C ASP A 101 -1.19 -13.65 -0.27
N GLY A 102 -0.95 -14.95 -0.45
CA GLY A 102 -2.01 -15.95 -0.66
C GLY A 102 -2.70 -15.89 -2.03
N LEU A 103 -2.21 -15.08 -2.98
CA LEU A 103 -2.80 -14.92 -4.33
C LEU A 103 -3.06 -16.27 -5.03
N ASN A 104 -2.16 -17.21 -4.83
CA ASN A 104 -2.19 -18.54 -5.43
C ASN A 104 -3.29 -19.46 -4.87
N CYS A 105 -3.99 -19.05 -3.81
CA CYS A 105 -5.12 -19.74 -3.21
C CYS A 105 -6.46 -19.02 -3.46
N GLN A 106 -6.43 -17.73 -3.81
CA GLN A 106 -7.64 -16.91 -3.98
C GLN A 106 -8.58 -17.46 -5.07
N PHE A 107 -8.05 -17.93 -6.20
CA PHE A 107 -8.85 -18.55 -7.26
C PHE A 107 -9.50 -19.87 -6.83
N MET A 108 -8.82 -20.63 -5.97
CA MET A 108 -9.35 -21.89 -5.41
C MET A 108 -10.42 -21.63 -4.36
N GLU A 109 -10.22 -20.65 -3.48
CA GLU A 109 -11.24 -20.13 -2.55
C GLU A 109 -12.50 -19.70 -3.32
N ALA A 110 -12.32 -18.90 -4.38
CA ALA A 110 -13.41 -18.40 -5.22
C ALA A 110 -14.23 -19.53 -5.85
N TYR A 111 -13.55 -20.52 -6.44
CA TYR A 111 -14.19 -21.68 -7.07
C TYR A 111 -14.93 -22.54 -6.03
N ALA A 112 -14.28 -22.86 -4.91
CA ALA A 112 -14.89 -23.62 -3.82
C ALA A 112 -16.12 -22.90 -3.25
N LYS A 113 -16.08 -21.56 -3.14
CA LYS A 113 -17.19 -20.76 -2.68
C LYS A 113 -18.35 -20.76 -3.67
N SER A 114 -18.08 -20.57 -4.96
CA SER A 114 -19.09 -20.67 -6.02
C SER A 114 -19.78 -22.03 -6.01
N CYS A 115 -19.01 -23.11 -5.82
CA CYS A 115 -19.53 -24.46 -5.68
C CYS A 115 -20.54 -24.60 -4.52
N SER A 116 -20.13 -24.12 -3.35
CA SER A 116 -20.95 -24.16 -2.14
C SER A 116 -22.20 -23.30 -2.29
N LEU A 117 -22.12 -22.13 -2.93
CA LEU A 117 -23.27 -21.25 -3.13
C LEU A 117 -24.28 -21.79 -4.15
N LYS A 118 -23.82 -22.55 -5.17
CA LYS A 118 -24.68 -23.03 -6.26
C LYS A 118 -25.58 -24.18 -5.83
N ASP A 119 -24.98 -25.25 -5.27
CA ASP A 119 -25.70 -26.50 -4.95
C ASP A 119 -25.43 -27.01 -3.53
N ASN A 120 -24.91 -26.15 -2.64
CA ASN A 120 -24.56 -26.51 -1.26
C ASN A 120 -23.55 -27.67 -1.18
N ILE A 121 -22.77 -27.87 -2.24
CA ILE A 121 -21.71 -28.87 -2.31
C ILE A 121 -20.56 -28.40 -1.42
N THR A 122 -20.20 -29.23 -0.44
CA THR A 122 -19.03 -28.99 0.40
C THR A 122 -17.88 -29.79 -0.16
N LEU A 123 -16.82 -29.10 -0.59
CA LEU A 123 -15.57 -29.74 -1.00
C LEU A 123 -14.79 -30.12 0.26
N ASP A 124 -14.71 -31.41 0.56
CA ASP A 124 -14.01 -31.91 1.75
C ASP A 124 -12.49 -31.73 1.61
N ASP A 125 -11.86 -31.14 2.65
CA ASP A 125 -10.41 -30.98 2.84
C ASP A 125 -9.59 -30.50 1.62
N TRP A 126 -10.22 -29.74 0.73
CA TRP A 126 -9.56 -29.23 -0.49
C TRP A 126 -8.35 -28.35 -0.16
N ARG A 127 -8.44 -27.59 0.94
CA ARG A 127 -7.41 -26.68 1.43
C ARG A 127 -6.10 -27.40 1.75
N SER A 128 -6.16 -28.48 2.53
CA SER A 128 -4.99 -29.31 2.82
C SER A 128 -4.43 -29.96 1.55
N THR A 129 -5.33 -30.41 0.65
CA THR A 129 -4.95 -31.11 -0.58
C THR A 129 -4.10 -30.26 -1.53
N VAL A 130 -4.36 -28.95 -1.60
CA VAL A 130 -3.65 -28.02 -2.50
C VAL A 130 -2.68 -27.08 -1.78
N ASN A 131 -2.36 -27.40 -0.53
CA ASN A 131 -1.49 -26.60 0.35
C ASN A 131 -1.95 -25.14 0.47
N CYS A 132 -3.26 -24.92 0.55
CA CYS A 132 -3.84 -23.63 0.89
C CYS A 132 -4.23 -23.62 2.36
N SER A 133 -3.50 -22.88 3.18
CA SER A 133 -3.94 -22.59 4.54
C SER A 133 -5.27 -21.84 4.48
N ALA A 134 -6.22 -22.18 5.36
CA ALA A 134 -7.44 -21.40 5.47
C ALA A 134 -7.06 -19.96 5.80
N VAL A 135 -7.30 -19.04 4.87
CA VAL A 135 -7.24 -17.62 5.18
C VAL A 135 -8.38 -17.39 6.16
N PRO A 136 -8.12 -17.01 7.41
CA PRO A 136 -9.19 -16.64 8.30
C PRO A 136 -9.97 -15.52 7.61
N GLN A 137 -11.29 -15.63 7.48
CA GLN A 137 -12.16 -14.62 6.85
C GLN A 137 -11.64 -13.24 7.21
N ALA A 138 -11.15 -12.50 6.20
CA ALA A 138 -10.42 -11.27 6.38
C ALA A 138 -11.37 -10.21 6.92
N SER A 139 -11.52 -10.20 8.23
CA SER A 139 -12.09 -9.10 8.96
C SER A 139 -10.92 -8.30 9.51
N CYS A 140 -10.58 -7.20 8.85
CA CYS A 140 -9.98 -6.06 9.53
C CYS A 140 -11.05 -5.42 10.44
N LEU A 141 -11.70 -6.22 11.29
CA LEU A 141 -12.76 -5.75 12.18
C LEU A 141 -12.10 -4.70 13.08
N ASP A 142 -12.46 -3.44 12.84
CA ASP A 142 -12.05 -2.20 13.52
C ASP A 142 -10.81 -1.45 13.01
N GLN A 143 -10.11 -1.92 11.96
CA GLN A 143 -8.99 -1.16 11.36
C GLN A 143 -9.36 -0.57 10.01
N TYR A 144 -9.44 0.76 9.92
CA TYR A 144 -9.54 1.48 8.65
C TYR A 144 -8.20 1.34 7.91
N CYS A 145 -8.21 1.07 6.60
CA CYS A 145 -7.02 1.18 5.75
C CYS A 145 -7.25 2.31 4.77
N SER A 146 -6.23 3.16 4.59
CA SER A 146 -6.34 4.33 3.70
C SER A 146 -6.39 3.91 2.22
N ASP A 147 -6.66 4.86 1.33
CA ASP A 147 -6.80 4.61 -0.11
C ASP A 147 -5.62 3.85 -0.73
N HIS A 148 -4.41 4.06 -0.22
CA HIS A 148 -3.19 3.44 -0.73
C HIS A 148 -2.84 2.10 -0.06
N GLU A 149 -3.74 1.58 0.76
CA GLU A 149 -3.57 0.36 1.53
C GLU A 149 -4.70 -0.64 1.23
N PHE A 150 -4.47 -1.90 1.62
CA PHE A 150 -5.46 -2.94 1.63
C PHE A 150 -5.33 -3.80 2.89
N CYS A 151 -6.45 -4.37 3.33
CA CYS A 151 -6.46 -5.30 4.45
C CYS A 151 -5.79 -6.61 4.04
N GLY A 152 -4.73 -7.01 4.74
CA GLY A 152 -4.01 -8.25 4.46
C GLY A 152 -3.42 -8.90 5.71
N GLU A 153 -2.75 -10.03 5.50
CA GLU A 153 -2.08 -10.79 6.55
C GLU A 153 -0.59 -10.90 6.24
N LYS A 154 0.26 -10.59 7.22
CA LYS A 154 1.71 -10.72 7.13
C LYS A 154 2.23 -11.40 8.39
N LEU A 155 2.97 -12.49 8.23
CA LEU A 155 3.54 -13.29 9.33
C LEU A 155 2.50 -13.77 10.38
N GLY A 156 1.26 -14.00 9.96
CA GLY A 156 0.17 -14.40 10.87
C GLY A 156 -0.51 -13.24 11.60
N GLU A 157 -0.06 -12.00 11.37
CA GLU A 157 -0.64 -10.79 11.95
C GLU A 157 -1.39 -9.97 10.88
N ARG A 158 -2.57 -9.49 11.24
CA ARG A 158 -3.44 -8.70 10.35
C ARG A 158 -3.02 -7.24 10.39
N SER A 159 -2.87 -6.62 9.23
CA SER A 159 -2.49 -5.20 9.14
C SER A 159 -2.88 -4.59 7.78
N CYS A 160 -2.86 -3.26 7.70
CA CYS A 160 -2.97 -2.54 6.44
C CYS A 160 -1.65 -2.65 5.67
N LEU A 161 -1.69 -3.33 4.53
CA LEU A 161 -0.55 -3.53 3.64
C LEU A 161 -0.58 -2.52 2.49
N CYS A 162 0.58 -2.12 1.98
CA CYS A 162 0.62 -1.15 0.88
C CYS A 162 0.09 -1.78 -0.41
N ARG A 163 -0.80 -1.07 -1.12
CA ARG A 163 -1.14 -1.42 -2.50
C ARG A 163 0.12 -1.41 -3.36
N ALA A 164 0.24 -2.39 -4.25
CA ALA A 164 1.42 -2.56 -5.09
C ALA A 164 1.75 -1.31 -5.93
N LEU A 165 0.74 -0.65 -6.50
CA LEU A 165 0.89 0.58 -7.30
C LEU A 165 1.39 1.77 -6.46
N PHE A 166 1.01 1.84 -5.19
CA PHE A 166 1.52 2.87 -4.31
C PHE A 166 2.97 2.57 -3.92
N ALA A 167 3.25 1.32 -3.50
CA ALA A 167 4.57 0.91 -3.08
C ALA A 167 5.62 0.98 -4.21
N CYS A 168 5.23 0.73 -5.47
CA CYS A 168 6.16 0.71 -6.59
C CYS A 168 6.83 2.08 -6.86
N LYS A 169 6.18 3.20 -6.46
CA LYS A 169 6.79 4.54 -6.48
C LYS A 169 8.05 4.64 -5.61
N TYR A 170 8.11 3.87 -4.53
CA TYR A 170 9.14 3.99 -3.48
C TYR A 170 10.16 2.86 -3.48
N LYS A 171 9.80 1.67 -4.01
CA LYS A 171 10.68 0.49 -4.06
C LYS A 171 12.04 0.75 -4.75
N PRO A 172 12.13 1.43 -5.91
CA PRO A 172 13.41 1.60 -6.63
C PRO A 172 14.46 2.39 -5.84
N THR A 173 14.03 3.35 -5.02
CA THR A 173 14.91 4.20 -4.20
C THR A 173 14.98 3.74 -2.75
N ASN A 174 14.29 2.63 -2.40
CA ASN A 174 14.09 2.18 -1.02
C ASN A 174 13.56 3.31 -0.11
N ALA A 175 12.73 4.20 -0.67
CA ALA A 175 12.09 5.28 0.06
C ALA A 175 10.95 4.73 0.93
N LEU A 176 10.62 5.46 2.00
CA LEU A 176 9.55 5.10 2.94
C LEU A 176 8.36 6.07 2.89
N GLY A 177 8.38 7.04 1.97
CA GLY A 177 7.32 8.02 1.79
C GLY A 177 7.73 9.16 0.87
N GLU A 178 7.06 10.29 1.04
CA GLU A 178 7.22 11.45 0.18
C GLU A 178 8.55 12.19 0.41
N PRO A 179 9.07 12.88 -0.61
CA PRO A 179 10.22 13.76 -0.44
C PRO A 179 9.98 14.83 0.62
N THR A 180 11.05 15.27 1.27
CA THR A 180 11.00 16.35 2.26
C THR A 180 10.47 17.64 1.62
N VAL A 181 9.47 18.25 2.24
CA VAL A 181 8.93 19.55 1.88
C VAL A 181 9.61 20.62 2.72
N CYS A 182 10.28 21.54 2.03
CA CYS A 182 11.12 22.58 2.61
C CYS A 182 10.45 23.96 2.42
N THR A 183 10.33 24.73 3.50
CA THR A 183 9.92 26.15 3.47
C THR A 183 10.93 26.98 4.26
N GLU A 184 11.04 28.29 4.05
CA GLU A 184 12.17 29.14 4.49
C GLU A 184 12.89 28.74 5.80
N ASN A 185 12.15 28.40 6.87
CA ASN A 185 12.72 27.92 8.14
C ASN A 185 12.03 26.66 8.71
N SER A 186 11.33 25.87 7.91
CA SER A 186 10.73 24.62 8.37
C SER A 186 10.89 23.50 7.36
N ALA A 187 10.90 22.27 7.86
CA ALA A 187 10.93 21.08 7.03
C ALA A 187 9.87 20.11 7.52
N THR A 188 9.22 19.44 6.58
CA THR A 188 8.25 18.38 6.84
C THR A 188 8.59 17.16 6.01
N ILE A 189 8.56 15.99 6.62
CA ILE A 189 8.71 14.70 5.94
C ILE A 189 7.51 13.81 6.31
N SER A 190 6.97 13.12 5.31
CA SER A 190 5.82 12.23 5.48
C SER A 190 6.17 10.82 5.00
N LEU A 191 6.08 9.86 5.91
CA LEU A 191 6.33 8.44 5.67
C LEU A 191 5.00 7.69 5.57
N ALA A 192 4.89 6.69 4.69
CA ALA A 192 3.68 5.89 4.60
C ALA A 192 3.68 4.80 5.68
N GLY A 193 2.59 4.68 6.44
CA GLY A 193 2.45 3.71 7.53
C GLY A 193 2.69 2.27 7.06
N CYS A 194 2.04 1.87 5.97
CA CYS A 194 2.21 0.54 5.40
C CYS A 194 3.66 0.24 4.94
N LEU A 195 4.44 1.23 4.48
CA LEU A 195 5.84 1.02 4.07
C LEU A 195 6.76 0.81 5.28
N LEU A 196 6.48 1.50 6.38
CA LEU A 196 7.17 1.29 7.65
C LEU A 196 6.88 -0.10 8.21
N GLN A 197 5.61 -0.48 8.24
CA GLN A 197 5.19 -1.82 8.65
C GLN A 197 5.79 -2.89 7.75
N ASP A 198 5.94 -2.61 6.46
CA ASP A 198 6.57 -3.53 5.53
C ASP A 198 8.04 -3.85 5.86
N LYS A 199 8.73 -2.87 6.44
CA LYS A 199 10.10 -2.98 6.96
C LYS A 199 10.17 -3.46 8.41
N GLY A 200 9.04 -3.74 9.07
CA GLY A 200 9.00 -4.11 10.48
C GLY A 200 9.34 -2.95 11.42
N ILE A 201 9.12 -1.70 10.98
CA ILE A 201 9.39 -0.50 11.77
C ILE A 201 8.13 -0.10 12.54
N ASP A 202 8.20 -0.16 13.87
CA ASP A 202 7.17 0.41 14.74
C ASP A 202 7.28 1.94 14.74
N TYR A 203 6.25 2.63 14.23
CA TYR A 203 6.26 4.09 14.16
C TYR A 203 6.14 4.76 15.54
N SER A 204 5.58 4.07 16.55
CA SER A 204 5.27 4.65 17.87
C SER A 204 6.52 5.02 18.68
N VAL A 205 7.64 4.39 18.32
CA VAL A 205 8.97 4.60 18.92
C VAL A 205 9.84 5.60 18.16
N LEU A 206 9.39 6.06 16.98
CA LEU A 206 10.14 7.00 16.14
C LEU A 206 10.04 8.44 16.65
N HIS A 207 11.17 9.14 16.60
CA HIS A 207 11.28 10.54 16.96
C HIS A 207 12.39 11.23 16.16
N LEU A 208 12.37 12.56 16.12
CA LEU A 208 13.48 13.39 15.60
C LEU A 208 14.67 13.39 16.56
N ASN A 209 15.74 14.12 16.26
CA ASN A 209 16.90 14.25 17.17
C ASN A 209 16.52 14.61 18.62
N ASP A 210 15.47 15.44 18.81
CA ASP A 210 14.81 15.59 20.11
C ASP A 210 13.82 14.43 20.37
N PRO A 211 14.01 13.62 21.43
CA PRO A 211 13.14 12.49 21.75
C PRO A 211 11.70 12.85 22.15
N ASN A 212 11.40 14.13 22.36
CA ASN A 212 10.05 14.62 22.60
C ASN A 212 9.30 14.91 21.28
N CYS A 213 10.01 15.09 20.18
CA CYS A 213 9.42 15.33 18.87
C CYS A 213 9.13 14.00 18.16
N LYS A 214 7.98 13.42 18.50
CA LYS A 214 7.47 12.18 17.88
C LYS A 214 6.72 12.46 16.57
N GLY A 215 6.65 11.45 15.72
CA GLY A 215 5.85 11.50 14.49
C GLY A 215 4.36 11.47 14.80
N HIS A 216 3.58 12.17 13.99
CA HIS A 216 2.12 12.18 14.08
C HIS A 216 1.51 11.36 12.94
N MET A 217 0.81 10.28 13.27
CA MET A 217 0.07 9.47 12.30
C MET A 217 -1.26 10.16 11.99
N ASP A 218 -1.52 10.43 10.71
CA ASP A 218 -2.83 10.88 10.26
C ASP A 218 -3.77 9.67 10.08
N ASN A 219 -4.90 9.64 10.81
CA ASN A 219 -5.79 8.48 10.84
C ASN A 219 -6.62 8.28 9.55
N GLN A 220 -6.63 9.24 8.62
CA GLN A 220 -7.36 9.11 7.35
C GLN A 220 -6.42 8.74 6.20
N THR A 221 -5.30 9.43 6.12
CA THR A 221 -4.31 9.20 5.07
C THR A 221 -3.33 8.11 5.43
N HIS A 222 -3.19 7.72 6.71
CA HIS A 222 -2.17 6.78 7.20
C HIS A 222 -0.73 7.18 6.83
N MET A 223 -0.50 8.50 6.78
CA MET A 223 0.83 9.08 6.61
C MET A 223 1.35 9.55 7.96
N LEU A 224 2.55 9.12 8.31
CA LEU A 224 3.30 9.55 9.49
C LEU A 224 4.13 10.78 9.17
N THR A 225 3.83 11.90 9.80
CA THR A 225 4.50 13.17 9.54
C THR A 225 5.42 13.57 10.69
N PHE A 226 6.63 14.01 10.33
CA PHE A 226 7.55 14.73 11.22
C PHE A 226 7.81 16.12 10.67
N SER A 227 7.89 17.10 11.56
CA SER A 227 8.25 18.46 11.18
C SER A 227 9.09 19.13 12.25
N PHE A 228 9.83 20.15 11.82
CA PHE A 228 10.50 21.10 12.69
C PHE A 228 10.41 22.49 12.08
N ASP A 229 10.47 23.52 12.91
CA ASP A 229 10.49 24.92 12.49
C ASP A 229 11.44 25.76 13.37
N SER A 230 11.44 27.08 13.18
CA SER A 230 12.27 28.00 13.95
C SER A 230 11.89 28.13 15.43
N SER A 231 10.65 27.77 15.80
CA SER A 231 10.15 27.78 17.17
C SER A 231 10.38 26.45 17.89
N ASN A 232 10.21 25.34 17.17
CA ASN A 232 10.38 23.97 17.65
C ASN A 232 11.40 23.28 16.75
N THR A 233 12.68 23.42 17.08
CA THR A 233 13.77 22.93 16.24
C THR A 233 13.93 21.41 16.31
N CYS A 234 13.38 20.74 17.32
CA CYS A 234 13.42 19.27 17.46
C CYS A 234 14.83 18.65 17.29
N GLY A 235 15.87 19.36 17.75
CA GLY A 235 17.26 18.93 17.62
C GLY A 235 17.84 19.04 16.21
N THR A 236 17.26 19.87 15.33
CA THR A 236 17.78 20.12 13.98
C THR A 236 19.21 20.67 14.02
N GLU A 237 20.07 20.04 13.23
CA GLU A 237 21.45 20.47 13.01
C GLU A 237 21.48 21.44 11.82
N VAL A 238 21.96 22.65 12.06
CA VAL A 238 22.10 23.67 11.02
C VAL A 238 23.59 23.87 10.74
N SER A 239 23.97 23.65 9.48
CA SER A 239 25.32 23.90 9.00
C SER A 239 25.31 24.92 7.87
N MET A 240 26.39 25.68 7.74
CA MET A 240 26.54 26.69 6.70
C MET A 240 27.71 26.30 5.81
N ASN A 241 27.45 26.17 4.52
CA ASN A 241 28.47 25.93 3.51
C ASN A 241 28.42 27.06 2.47
N ASN A 242 29.41 27.95 2.49
CA ASN A 242 29.47 29.16 1.68
C ASN A 242 28.23 30.06 1.88
N SER A 243 27.34 30.11 0.87
CA SER A 243 26.08 30.88 0.82
C SER A 243 24.83 30.01 0.98
N GLN A 244 24.99 28.73 1.33
CA GLN A 244 23.91 27.78 1.52
C GLN A 244 23.79 27.37 2.99
N ILE A 245 22.56 27.37 3.48
CA ILE A 245 22.19 26.89 4.82
C ILE A 245 21.62 25.48 4.63
N LEU A 246 22.23 24.49 5.28
CA LEU A 246 21.77 23.11 5.31
C LEU A 246 21.18 22.83 6.69
N SER A 247 19.87 22.62 6.73
CA SER A 247 19.15 22.20 7.93
C SER A 247 18.88 20.70 7.83
N LYS A 248 19.45 19.91 8.73
CA LYS A 248 19.34 18.44 8.75
C LYS A 248 18.70 17.98 10.05
N ASN A 249 17.82 17.00 9.96
CA ASN A 249 17.33 16.24 11.11
C ASN A 249 17.25 14.76 10.75
N THR A 250 17.10 13.92 11.76
CA THR A 250 17.18 12.47 11.63
C THR A 250 16.04 11.84 12.41
N ILE A 251 15.26 10.99 11.75
CA ILE A 251 14.27 10.14 12.43
C ILE A 251 15.01 8.90 12.93
N THR A 252 14.90 8.65 14.23
CA THR A 252 15.54 7.52 14.89
C THR A 252 14.65 6.93 15.98
N VAL A 253 15.11 5.86 16.60
CA VAL A 253 14.44 5.15 17.70
C VAL A 253 15.11 5.46 19.03
N LYS A 254 14.34 5.48 20.11
CA LYS A 254 14.91 5.58 21.46
C LYS A 254 15.77 4.34 21.72
N ASN A 255 17.06 4.54 22.00
CA ASN A 255 17.90 3.48 22.54
C ASN A 255 17.27 2.95 23.84
N SER A 256 16.77 1.72 23.80
CA SER A 256 16.23 1.01 24.97
C SER A 256 17.37 0.57 25.90
N SER A 257 18.21 1.51 26.36
CA SER A 257 19.31 1.22 27.29
C SER A 257 18.90 1.24 28.76
N GLU A 258 17.61 1.14 29.09
CA GLU A 258 17.18 0.92 30.49
C GLU A 258 16.84 -0.53 30.83
N ASN A 259 16.67 -1.42 29.86
CA ASN A 259 16.62 -2.86 30.10
C ASN A 259 17.60 -3.53 29.13
N GLY A 260 18.77 -3.93 29.65
CA GLY A 260 19.95 -4.45 28.93
C GLY A 260 19.74 -5.69 28.05
N VAL A 261 18.85 -5.60 27.06
CA VAL A 261 18.70 -6.53 25.96
C VAL A 261 19.05 -5.76 24.70
N ILE A 262 20.30 -5.89 24.26
CA ILE A 262 20.75 -5.43 22.95
C ILE A 262 20.14 -6.38 21.92
N THR A 263 18.87 -6.16 21.55
CA THR A 263 18.33 -6.82 20.36
C THR A 263 18.91 -6.10 19.15
N ARG A 264 19.62 -6.85 18.29
CA ARG A 264 20.19 -6.39 17.01
C ARG A 264 19.11 -6.04 15.97
N HIS A 265 18.14 -5.21 16.33
CA HIS A 265 17.31 -4.54 15.33
C HIS A 265 18.10 -3.31 14.92
N ASP A 266 18.56 -3.32 13.66
CA ASP A 266 19.41 -2.29 13.07
C ASP A 266 18.97 -0.88 13.51
N GLN A 267 19.95 -0.05 13.87
CA GLN A 267 19.72 1.34 14.27
C GLN A 267 18.98 2.05 13.14
N ILE A 268 17.66 2.23 13.28
CA ILE A 268 16.85 2.91 12.28
C ILE A 268 17.28 4.37 12.27
N GLN A 269 17.78 4.81 11.12
CA GLN A 269 18.24 6.17 10.90
C GLN A 269 17.76 6.65 9.53
N ILE A 270 16.80 7.56 9.53
CA ILE A 270 16.27 8.18 8.31
C ILE A 270 16.64 9.66 8.35
N ASP A 271 17.68 10.01 7.61
CA ASP A 271 18.16 11.37 7.49
C ASP A 271 17.32 12.15 6.48
N PHE A 272 16.93 13.38 6.83
CA PHE A 272 16.32 14.32 5.89
C PHE A 272 16.88 15.73 6.08
N SER A 273 16.96 16.47 4.98
CA SER A 273 17.60 17.79 5.00
C SER A 273 17.03 18.75 3.98
N CYS A 274 17.04 20.04 4.30
CA CYS A 274 16.67 21.13 3.42
C CYS A 274 17.88 22.03 3.16
N LEU A 275 18.06 22.43 1.90
CA LEU A 275 19.12 23.34 1.47
C LEU A 275 18.50 24.66 1.02
N TYR A 276 18.90 25.76 1.64
CA TYR A 276 18.44 27.11 1.31
C TYR A 276 19.59 27.99 0.87
N THR A 277 19.39 28.79 -0.19
CA THR A 277 20.33 29.86 -0.57
C THR A 277 19.96 31.15 0.14
N LYS A 278 20.95 31.81 0.75
CA LYS A 278 20.73 33.10 1.40
C LYS A 278 20.29 34.15 0.37
N PRO A 279 19.23 34.93 0.61
CA PRO A 279 18.90 36.06 -0.26
C PRO A 279 20.01 37.13 -0.20
N ASP A 280 20.35 37.73 -1.34
CA ASP A 280 21.34 38.80 -1.44
C ASP A 280 20.93 39.98 -0.54
N ILE A 281 21.74 40.26 0.49
CA ILE A 281 21.55 41.45 1.34
C ILE A 281 21.94 42.67 0.50
N LYS A 282 20.97 43.34 -0.12
CA LYS A 282 21.17 44.68 -0.67
C LYS A 282 21.23 45.69 0.49
N SER A 283 22.42 45.91 1.05
CA SER A 283 22.62 46.99 2.01
C SER A 283 22.57 48.34 1.29
N VAL A 284 21.54 49.14 1.57
CA VAL A 284 21.48 50.53 1.08
C VAL A 284 22.13 51.43 2.12
N ALA A 285 23.29 52.00 1.80
CA ALA A 285 23.90 53.05 2.61
C ALA A 285 23.29 54.40 2.24
N PHE A 286 22.64 55.08 3.19
CA PHE A 286 22.22 56.48 3.05
C PHE A 286 22.87 57.33 4.13
N ARG A 287 23.27 58.55 3.77
CA ARG A 287 23.76 59.56 4.72
C ARG A 287 22.60 60.46 5.13
N ILE A 288 22.28 60.48 6.42
CA ILE A 288 21.37 61.47 6.99
C ILE A 288 22.12 62.80 7.01
N LYS A 289 21.56 63.82 6.34
CA LYS A 289 22.12 65.16 6.30
C LYS A 289 21.37 66.00 7.33
N ASP A 290 21.90 66.10 8.54
CA ASP A 290 21.39 67.05 9.52
C ASP A 290 21.68 68.48 9.04
N ARG A 291 20.63 69.31 8.92
CA ARG A 291 20.79 70.75 8.73
C ARG A 291 21.21 71.36 10.06
N CYS A 292 22.41 71.92 10.14
CA CYS A 292 22.69 72.95 11.12
C CYS A 292 21.84 74.18 10.79
N VAL A 293 21.01 74.61 11.73
CA VAL A 293 20.38 75.93 11.72
C VAL A 293 21.46 76.92 12.17
N GLU A 294 21.96 77.74 11.25
CA GLU A 294 22.71 78.94 11.63
C GLU A 294 21.69 79.95 12.17
N GLY A 295 21.73 80.17 13.49
CA GLY A 295 21.06 81.29 14.13
C GLY A 295 21.85 82.57 13.85
N GLY A 296 21.20 83.54 13.22
CA GLY A 296 21.70 84.91 13.07
C GLY A 296 21.52 85.76 14.32
#